data_AF-A0A9X4YC95-F1
#
_entry.id   AF-A0A9X4YC95-F1
#
_cell.length_a   1.000
_cell.length_b   1.000
_cell.length_c   1.000
_cell.angle_alpha   90.00
_cell.angle_beta   90.00
_cell.angle_gamma   90.00
#
_symmetry.space_group_name_H-M   'P 1'
#
loop_
_entity.id
_entity.type
_entity.pdbx_description
1 polymer ?
#
loop_
_entity_poly.entity_id
_entity_poly.type
_entity_poly.pdbx_seq_one_letter_code
_entity_poly.pdbx_strand_id
1 'polypeptide(L)'
;MAEHDDGHVTTSQRPLDERNGLHQELPIDFPDPFFRGLHRVIRFAIRVLAVLMVAVILWGVGDVIYIIYDRLITPPFLLLDINDIFYTFGAFMAVLIAVEIFINIRLYLGTNVFPVQLVVATALMAIARKVIVLDFDTLTPMYLIGIAATTLALGITYWLLRQGNQYHEWDD
;
A
#
# COMPACT_ATOMS: atom_id res chain seq x y z
N MET A 1 36.79 62.39 -4.59
CA MET A 1 35.74 62.55 -5.63
C MET A 1 36.06 61.48 -6.67
N ALA A 2 35.53 60.25 -6.57
CA ALA A 2 34.29 59.75 -7.22
C ALA A 2 34.37 59.92 -8.75
N GLU A 3 34.25 58.93 -9.65
CA GLU A 3 33.42 57.69 -9.82
C GLU A 3 34.28 56.62 -10.54
N HIS A 4 34.28 55.32 -10.22
CA HIS A 4 33.29 54.25 -10.46
C HIS A 4 32.86 54.10 -11.94
N ASP A 5 33.50 53.19 -12.66
CA ASP A 5 33.05 52.65 -13.96
C ASP A 5 33.11 51.12 -13.90
N ASP A 6 32.08 50.52 -13.28
CA ASP A 6 31.83 49.08 -13.32
C ASP A 6 30.88 48.79 -14.49
N GLY A 7 31.47 48.55 -15.66
CA GLY A 7 30.77 48.26 -16.91
C GLY A 7 30.95 46.82 -17.41
N HIS A 8 30.79 45.80 -16.57
CA HIS A 8 30.68 44.42 -17.03
C HIS A 8 29.54 43.67 -16.34
N VAL A 9 28.35 43.74 -16.96
CA VAL A 9 27.27 42.78 -16.75
C VAL A 9 26.81 42.28 -18.11
N THR A 10 27.14 41.03 -18.44
CA THR A 10 26.15 40.08 -18.94
C THR A 10 26.59 38.67 -18.54
N THR A 11 25.93 38.18 -17.52
CA THR A 11 25.87 36.82 -17.02
C THR A 11 25.57 35.85 -18.17
N SER A 12 26.55 35.08 -18.62
CA SER A 12 26.28 33.91 -19.48
C SER A 12 25.72 32.79 -18.62
N GLN A 13 24.43 32.87 -18.27
CA GLN A 13 23.68 31.74 -17.75
C GLN A 13 23.59 30.68 -18.85
N ARG A 14 24.30 29.56 -18.69
CA ARG A 14 23.99 28.33 -19.44
C ARG A 14 22.74 27.73 -18.78
N PRO A 15 21.68 27.39 -19.52
CA PRO A 15 20.62 26.58 -18.95
C PRO A 15 21.21 25.20 -18.64
N LEU A 16 21.22 24.86 -17.35
CA LEU A 16 21.40 23.50 -16.86
C LEU A 16 20.02 22.88 -16.82
N ASP A 17 19.63 22.16 -17.87
CA ASP A 17 18.60 21.14 -17.73
C ASP A 17 18.66 20.15 -18.89
N GLU A 18 18.14 18.94 -18.67
CA GLU A 18 18.11 17.76 -19.56
C GLU A 18 19.21 16.71 -19.34
N ARG A 19 19.26 16.12 -18.14
CA ARG A 19 19.69 14.72 -17.97
C ARG A 19 18.85 13.94 -16.95
N ASN A 20 17.53 13.91 -17.10
CA ASN A 20 16.68 12.94 -16.39
C ASN A 20 15.72 12.24 -17.35
N GLY A 21 16.27 11.26 -18.08
CA GLY A 21 15.52 10.34 -18.92
C GLY A 21 15.43 8.96 -18.28
N LEU A 22 14.80 8.83 -17.11
CA LEU A 22 14.35 7.54 -16.59
C LEU A 22 12.86 7.40 -16.88
N HIS A 23 12.55 6.62 -17.92
CA HIS A 23 11.25 6.01 -18.21
C HIS A 23 10.03 6.85 -17.82
N GLN A 24 9.86 7.97 -18.52
CA GLN A 24 8.59 8.66 -18.57
C GLN A 24 7.66 7.88 -19.48
N GLU A 25 6.81 7.03 -18.89
CA GLU A 25 5.78 6.30 -19.62
C GLU A 25 4.72 7.30 -20.09
N LEU A 26 4.86 7.72 -21.35
CA LEU A 26 4.05 8.66 -22.13
C LEU A 26 4.24 10.16 -21.78
N PRO A 27 4.74 10.98 -22.73
CA PRO A 27 4.83 12.44 -22.57
C PRO A 27 3.45 13.05 -22.29
N ILE A 28 3.35 13.88 -21.25
CA ILE A 28 2.12 14.61 -20.88
C ILE A 28 1.97 15.87 -21.73
N ASP A 29 2.05 15.73 -23.06
CA ASP A 29 1.80 16.83 -24.01
C ASP A 29 0.96 16.38 -25.21
N PHE A 30 -0.01 15.49 -24.97
CA PHE A 30 -1.21 15.41 -25.80
C PHE A 30 -2.42 15.86 -24.98
N PRO A 31 -3.01 17.05 -25.27
CA PRO A 31 -4.21 17.54 -24.61
C PRO A 31 -5.46 16.80 -25.15
N ASP A 32 -5.44 15.47 -25.19
CA ASP A 32 -6.55 14.69 -25.74
C ASP A 32 -7.76 14.78 -24.79
N PRO A 33 -8.90 15.34 -25.22
CA PRO A 33 -10.10 15.45 -24.38
C PRO A 33 -10.59 14.10 -23.86
N PHE A 34 -10.30 13.03 -24.61
CA PHE A 34 -10.63 11.65 -24.28
C PHE A 34 -9.95 11.16 -23.00
N PHE A 35 -8.62 11.32 -22.89
CA PHE A 35 -7.87 10.85 -21.72
C PHE A 35 -8.25 11.58 -20.43
N ARG A 36 -8.63 12.86 -20.51
CA ARG A 36 -9.16 13.62 -19.35
C ARG A 36 -10.49 13.06 -18.84
N GLY A 37 -11.37 12.62 -19.74
CA GLY A 37 -12.61 11.94 -19.39
C GLY A 37 -12.35 10.62 -18.66
N LEU A 38 -11.43 9.81 -19.20
CA LEU A 38 -11.08 8.50 -18.63
C LEU A 38 -10.47 8.62 -17.22
N HIS A 39 -9.55 9.56 -17.01
CA HIS A 39 -8.99 9.84 -15.69
C HIS A 39 -10.05 10.27 -14.66
N ARG A 40 -11.08 11.01 -15.09
CA ARG A 40 -12.19 11.42 -14.21
C ARG A 40 -13.03 10.22 -13.79
N VAL A 41 -13.31 9.29 -14.71
CA VAL A 41 -14.04 8.05 -14.42
C VAL A 41 -13.25 7.18 -13.45
N ILE A 42 -11.94 7.00 -13.66
CA ILE A 42 -11.07 6.23 -12.76
C ILE A 42 -11.08 6.84 -11.35
N ARG A 43 -10.88 8.16 -11.24
CA ARG A 43 -10.86 8.84 -9.93
C ARG A 43 -12.23 8.76 -9.23
N PHE A 44 -13.33 8.79 -9.98
CA PHE A 44 -14.67 8.57 -9.42
C PHE A 44 -14.84 7.14 -8.90
N ALA A 45 -14.49 6.13 -9.71
CA ALA A 45 -14.59 4.73 -9.33
C ALA A 45 -13.79 4.43 -8.04
N ILE A 46 -12.59 4.98 -7.91
CA ILE A 46 -11.74 4.74 -6.73
C ILE A 46 -12.29 5.43 -5.47
N ARG A 47 -12.98 6.57 -5.61
CA ARG A 47 -13.72 7.17 -4.48
C ARG A 47 -14.88 6.29 -4.03
N VAL A 48 -15.62 5.71 -4.98
CA VAL A 48 -16.69 4.75 -4.67
C VAL A 48 -16.12 3.53 -3.95
N LEU A 49 -15.01 2.97 -4.45
CA LEU A 49 -14.31 1.87 -3.79
C LEU A 49 -13.88 2.22 -2.35
N ALA A 50 -13.35 3.43 -2.12
CA ALA A 50 -12.96 3.86 -0.79
C ALA A 50 -14.16 3.88 0.18
N VAL A 51 -15.32 4.37 -0.25
CA VAL A 51 -16.55 4.38 0.57
C VAL A 51 -17.04 2.95 0.84
N LEU A 52 -17.05 2.09 -0.18
CA LEU A 52 -17.44 0.69 -0.02
C LEU A 52 -16.51 -0.04 0.96
N MET A 53 -15.20 0.22 0.91
CA MET A 53 -14.24 -0.37 1.84
C MET A 53 -14.48 0.05 3.28
N VAL A 54 -14.84 1.32 3.53
CA VAL A 54 -15.24 1.75 4.89
C VAL A 54 -16.47 0.98 5.36
N ALA A 55 -17.47 0.77 4.49
CA ALA A 55 -18.64 -0.03 4.83
C ALA A 55 -18.27 -1.49 5.15
N VAL A 56 -17.37 -2.11 4.39
CA VAL A 56 -16.86 -3.47 4.65
C VAL A 56 -16.13 -3.54 5.99
N ILE A 57 -15.31 -2.54 6.32
CA ILE A 57 -14.63 -2.48 7.62
C ILE A 57 -15.65 -2.41 8.77
N LEU A 58 -16.64 -1.52 8.68
CA LEU A 58 -17.69 -1.40 9.70
C LEU A 58 -18.48 -2.70 9.84
N TRP A 59 -18.83 -3.33 8.72
CA TRP A 59 -19.52 -4.63 8.71
C TRP A 59 -18.67 -5.71 9.37
N GLY A 60 -17.39 -5.81 9.02
CA GLY A 60 -16.48 -6.80 9.59
C GLY A 60 -16.27 -6.60 11.09
N VAL A 61 -16.18 -5.35 11.58
CA VAL A 61 -16.14 -5.08 13.03
C VAL A 61 -17.43 -5.54 13.71
N GLY A 62 -18.59 -5.27 13.10
CA GLY A 62 -19.88 -5.76 13.59
C GLY A 62 -19.96 -7.29 13.64
N ASP A 63 -19.47 -7.96 12.60
CA ASP A 63 -19.42 -9.43 12.50
C ASP A 63 -18.53 -10.04 13.59
N VAL A 64 -17.35 -9.45 13.83
CA VAL A 64 -16.47 -9.88 14.93
C VAL A 64 -17.15 -9.71 16.30
N ILE A 65 -17.82 -8.59 16.53
CA ILE A 65 -18.58 -8.35 17.78
C ILE A 65 -19.68 -9.40 17.93
N TYR A 66 -20.41 -9.67 16.85
CA TYR A 66 -21.48 -10.67 16.83
C TYR A 66 -20.94 -12.07 17.15
N ILE A 67 -19.85 -12.49 16.51
CA ILE A 67 -19.19 -13.78 16.76
C ILE A 67 -18.78 -13.89 18.23
N ILE A 68 -18.10 -12.89 18.78
CA ILE A 68 -17.67 -12.90 20.18
C ILE A 68 -18.89 -12.99 21.11
N TYR A 69 -19.93 -12.21 20.85
CA TYR A 69 -21.16 -12.23 21.64
C TYR A 69 -21.81 -13.62 21.65
N ASP A 70 -22.00 -14.22 20.46
CA ASP A 70 -22.61 -15.55 20.28
C ASP A 70 -21.83 -16.64 21.03
N ARG A 71 -20.48 -16.59 20.96
CA ARG A 71 -19.61 -17.52 21.68
C ARG A 71 -19.69 -17.38 23.19
N LEU A 72 -19.81 -16.15 23.72
CA LEU A 72 -19.86 -15.91 25.17
C LEU A 72 -21.18 -16.39 25.81
N ILE A 73 -22.29 -16.35 25.07
CA ILE A 73 -23.61 -16.75 25.57
C ILE A 73 -23.94 -18.22 25.30
N THR A 74 -23.13 -18.92 24.50
CA THR A 74 -23.31 -20.36 24.25
C THR A 74 -22.62 -21.17 25.36
N PRO A 75 -23.23 -22.26 25.88
CA PRO A 75 -22.57 -23.11 26.88
C PRO A 75 -21.29 -23.77 26.35
N PRO A 76 -20.18 -23.86 27.11
CA PRO A 76 -19.98 -23.32 28.46
C PRO A 76 -19.84 -21.80 28.48
N PHE A 77 -20.71 -21.14 29.25
CA PHE A 77 -20.80 -19.68 29.26
C PHE A 77 -19.47 -19.02 29.64
N LEU A 78 -19.13 -17.93 28.95
CA LEU A 78 -17.94 -17.11 29.18
C LEU A 78 -16.59 -17.83 29.01
N LEU A 79 -16.56 -19.03 28.44
CA LEU A 79 -15.34 -19.75 28.11
C LEU A 79 -15.18 -19.83 26.59
N LEU A 80 -14.07 -19.30 26.08
CA LEU A 80 -13.65 -19.48 24.69
C LEU A 80 -12.66 -20.63 24.62
N ASP A 81 -12.96 -21.63 23.80
CA ASP A 81 -11.98 -22.68 23.46
C ASP A 81 -10.96 -22.14 22.45
N ILE A 82 -9.81 -22.79 22.36
CA ILE A 82 -8.74 -22.51 21.40
C ILE A 82 -9.27 -22.46 19.96
N ASN A 83 -10.18 -23.35 19.59
CA ASN A 83 -10.80 -23.35 18.27
C ASN A 83 -11.61 -22.07 18.00
N ASP A 84 -12.37 -21.60 19.00
CA ASP A 84 -13.15 -20.35 18.89
C ASP A 84 -12.23 -19.13 18.82
N ILE A 85 -11.11 -19.15 19.55
CA ILE A 85 -10.08 -18.09 19.51
C ILE A 85 -9.48 -18.00 18.10
N PHE A 86 -9.06 -19.12 17.50
CA PHE A 86 -8.52 -19.14 16.14
C PHE A 86 -9.55 -18.69 15.10
N TYR A 87 -10.80 -19.13 15.24
CA TYR A 87 -11.89 -18.67 14.37
C TYR A 87 -12.08 -17.16 14.46
N THR A 88 -12.09 -16.62 15.68
CA THR A 88 -12.24 -15.17 15.90
C THR A 88 -11.03 -14.40 15.35
N PHE A 89 -9.80 -14.92 15.48
CA PHE A 89 -8.63 -14.33 14.83
C PHE A 89 -8.75 -14.30 13.30
N GLY A 90 -9.36 -15.31 12.67
CA GLY A 90 -9.69 -15.27 11.25
C GLY A 90 -10.59 -14.07 10.88
N ALA A 91 -11.62 -13.81 11.69
CA ALA A 91 -12.50 -12.66 11.50
C ALA A 91 -11.77 -11.33 11.73
N PHE A 92 -10.92 -11.23 12.76
CA PHE A 92 -10.04 -10.06 12.96
C PHE A 92 -9.10 -9.83 11.77
N MET A 93 -8.51 -10.89 11.21
CA MET A 93 -7.65 -10.79 10.03
C MET A 93 -8.40 -10.25 8.82
N ALA A 94 -9.64 -10.69 8.60
CA ALA A 94 -10.47 -10.17 7.51
C ALA A 94 -10.70 -8.65 7.63
N VAL A 95 -10.95 -8.15 8.85
CA VAL A 95 -11.07 -6.71 9.13
C VAL A 95 -9.76 -5.98 8.87
N LEU A 96 -8.64 -6.53 9.33
CA LEU A 96 -7.33 -5.89 9.16
C LEU A 96 -6.96 -5.79 7.68
N ILE A 97 -7.19 -6.86 6.90
CA ILE A 97 -7.00 -6.86 5.44
C ILE A 97 -7.84 -5.76 4.78
N ALA A 98 -9.09 -5.58 5.20
CA ALA A 98 -9.94 -4.52 4.67
C ALA A 98 -9.38 -3.12 4.98
N VAL A 99 -8.86 -2.90 6.18
CA VAL A 99 -8.19 -1.64 6.56
C VAL A 99 -6.94 -1.39 5.72
N GLU A 100 -6.12 -2.41 5.49
CA GLU A 100 -4.90 -2.30 4.69
C GLU A 100 -5.20 -1.98 3.22
N ILE A 101 -6.22 -2.64 2.64
CA ILE A 101 -6.70 -2.31 1.29
C ILE A 101 -7.21 -0.86 1.23
N PHE A 102 -7.96 -0.40 2.23
CA PHE A 102 -8.43 0.98 2.29
C PHE A 102 -7.28 1.99 2.30
N ILE A 103 -6.23 1.74 3.07
CA ILE A 103 -5.03 2.61 3.12
C ILE A 103 -4.37 2.68 1.74
N ASN A 104 -4.21 1.56 1.06
CA ASN A 104 -3.64 1.50 -0.29
C ASN A 104 -4.49 2.29 -1.32
N ILE A 105 -5.82 2.17 -1.23
CA ILE A 105 -6.76 2.95 -2.07
C ILE A 105 -6.67 4.45 -1.77
N ARG A 106 -6.64 4.84 -0.48
CA ARG A 106 -6.53 6.25 -0.09
C ARG A 106 -5.25 6.86 -0.62
N LEU A 107 -4.14 6.13 -0.58
CA LEU A 107 -2.87 6.65 -1.07
C LEU A 107 -2.94 6.94 -2.57
N TYR A 108 -3.56 6.05 -3.36
CA TYR A 108 -3.83 6.31 -4.78
C TYR A 108 -4.67 7.59 -4.99
N LEU A 109 -5.64 7.89 -4.11
CA LEU A 109 -6.42 9.12 -4.21
C LEU A 109 -5.63 10.37 -3.84
N GLY A 110 -4.66 10.24 -2.93
CA GLY A 110 -3.87 11.33 -2.37
C GLY A 110 -2.64 11.73 -3.20
N THR A 111 -2.07 10.81 -3.97
CA THR A 111 -0.88 11.06 -4.79
C THR A 111 -1.15 10.70 -6.25
N ASN A 112 -0.63 11.47 -7.21
CA ASN A 112 -0.71 11.13 -8.64
C ASN A 112 0.34 10.08 -9.06
N VAL A 113 1.12 9.58 -8.12
CA VAL A 113 2.16 8.56 -8.33
C VAL A 113 1.74 7.25 -7.67
N PHE A 114 2.02 6.13 -8.33
CA PHE A 114 1.75 4.80 -7.79
C PHE A 114 2.79 4.47 -6.70
N PRO A 115 2.39 4.33 -5.43
CA PRO A 115 3.29 4.14 -4.30
C PRO A 115 3.72 2.67 -4.18
N VAL A 116 4.44 2.15 -5.19
CA VAL A 116 4.75 0.72 -5.32
C VAL A 116 5.46 0.17 -4.08
N GLN A 117 6.38 0.94 -3.49
CA GLN A 117 7.07 0.54 -2.25
C GLN A 117 6.10 0.32 -1.08
N LEU A 118 5.06 1.15 -0.93
CA LEU A 118 4.08 0.96 0.13
C LEU A 118 3.20 -0.27 -0.13
N VAL A 119 2.82 -0.51 -1.39
CA VAL A 119 2.02 -1.70 -1.75
C VAL A 119 2.78 -2.98 -1.44
N VAL A 120 4.07 -3.06 -1.76
CA VAL A 120 4.89 -4.24 -1.42
C VAL A 120 5.10 -4.36 0.09
N ALA A 121 5.32 -3.25 0.80
CA ALA A 121 5.43 -3.25 2.26
C ALA A 121 4.14 -3.73 2.94
N THR A 122 2.97 -3.31 2.45
CA THR A 122 1.67 -3.75 2.97
C THR A 122 1.41 -5.23 2.67
N ALA A 123 1.86 -5.74 1.51
CA ALA A 123 1.81 -7.18 1.22
C ALA A 123 2.68 -8.01 2.18
N LEU A 124 3.91 -7.56 2.47
CA LEU A 124 4.78 -8.19 3.47
C LEU A 124 4.16 -8.16 4.86
N MET A 125 3.61 -7.02 5.26
CA MET A 125 2.92 -6.86 6.55
C MET A 125 1.71 -7.79 6.66
N ALA A 126 0.91 -7.91 5.61
CA ALA A 126 -0.27 -8.78 5.58
C ALA A 126 0.11 -10.27 5.72
N ILE A 127 1.18 -10.71 5.05
CA ILE A 127 1.66 -12.09 5.18
C ILE A 127 2.21 -12.35 6.58
N ALA A 128 3.05 -11.44 7.11
CA ALA A 128 3.57 -11.57 8.46
C ALA A 128 2.43 -11.67 9.48
N ARG A 129 1.42 -10.81 9.35
CA ARG A 129 0.23 -10.82 10.20
C ARG A 129 -0.57 -12.12 10.06
N LYS A 130 -0.72 -12.65 8.84
CA LYS A 130 -1.38 -13.94 8.59
C LYS A 130 -0.64 -15.11 9.22
N VAL A 131 0.69 -15.14 9.11
CA VAL A 131 1.55 -16.21 9.66
C VAL A 131 1.43 -16.31 11.18
N ILE A 132 1.29 -15.19 11.88
CA ILE A 132 1.14 -15.15 13.35
C ILE A 132 -0.13 -15.89 13.81
N VAL A 133 -1.17 -15.95 12.98
CA VAL A 133 -2.48 -16.53 13.31
C VAL A 133 -2.71 -17.91 12.67
N LEU A 134 -1.73 -18.43 11.94
CA LEU A 134 -1.85 -19.77 11.36
C LEU A 134 -1.94 -20.84 12.45
N ASP A 135 -2.86 -21.78 12.25
CA ASP A 135 -2.94 -23.00 13.01
C ASP A 135 -2.11 -24.09 12.31
N PHE A 136 -0.98 -24.46 12.91
CA PHE A 136 -0.04 -25.42 12.34
C PHE A 136 -0.55 -26.87 12.33
N ASP A 137 -1.58 -27.20 13.12
CA ASP A 137 -2.12 -28.55 13.19
C ASP A 137 -2.92 -28.91 11.92
N THR A 138 -3.39 -27.90 11.18
CA THR A 138 -4.17 -28.06 9.96
C THR A 138 -3.35 -27.93 8.67
N LEU A 139 -2.06 -27.55 8.79
CA LEU A 139 -1.24 -27.19 7.64
C LEU A 139 -0.26 -28.29 7.26
N THR A 140 -0.19 -28.57 5.96
CA THR A 140 0.85 -29.46 5.44
C THR A 140 2.22 -28.77 5.46
N PRO A 141 3.33 -29.51 5.65
CA PRO A 141 4.67 -28.94 5.56
C PRO A 141 4.93 -28.20 4.23
N MET A 142 4.34 -28.68 3.14
CA MET A 142 4.43 -28.04 1.83
C MET A 142 3.83 -26.62 1.82
N TYR A 143 2.72 -26.42 2.53
CA TYR A 143 2.08 -25.10 2.62
C TYR A 143 2.96 -24.10 3.39
N LEU A 144 3.63 -24.54 4.46
CA LEU A 144 4.58 -23.71 5.20
C LEU A 144 5.77 -23.29 4.36
N ILE A 145 6.34 -24.22 3.56
CA ILE A 145 7.41 -23.91 2.62
C ILE A 145 6.93 -22.89 1.57
N GLY A 146 5.71 -23.03 1.07
CA GLY A 146 5.11 -22.07 0.13
C GLY A 146 4.98 -20.66 0.70
N ILE A 147 4.56 -20.53 1.97
CA ILE A 147 4.51 -19.24 2.67
C ILE A 147 5.92 -18.67 2.86
N ALA A 148 6.89 -19.50 3.28
CA ALA A 148 8.27 -19.06 3.48
C ALA A 148 8.88 -18.53 2.17
N ALA A 149 8.71 -19.28 1.07
CA ALA A 149 9.17 -18.90 -0.26
C ALA A 149 8.51 -17.60 -0.75
N THR A 150 7.19 -17.45 -0.58
CA THR A 150 6.46 -16.24 -0.97
C THR A 150 6.91 -15.02 -0.15
N THR A 151 7.09 -15.20 1.15
CA THR A 151 7.58 -14.15 2.06
C THR A 151 9.00 -13.72 1.68
N LEU A 152 9.88 -14.68 1.37
CA LEU A 152 11.24 -14.39 0.90
C LEU A 152 11.24 -13.62 -0.42
N ALA A 153 10.44 -14.06 -1.39
CA ALA A 153 10.33 -13.40 -2.68
C ALA A 153 9.89 -11.94 -2.53
N LEU A 154 8.84 -11.68 -1.73
CA LEU A 154 8.38 -10.32 -1.45
C LEU A 154 9.42 -9.50 -0.66
N GLY A 155 10.15 -10.13 0.25
CA GLY A 155 11.24 -9.50 1.00
C GLY A 155 12.36 -9.03 0.08
N ILE A 156 12.75 -9.88 -0.88
CA ILE A 156 13.73 -9.56 -1.92
C ILE A 156 13.22 -8.43 -2.81
N THR A 157 11.95 -8.49 -3.27
CA THR A 157 11.33 -7.41 -4.07
C THR A 157 11.35 -6.08 -3.32
N TYR A 158 10.98 -6.07 -2.04
CA TYR A 158 11.02 -4.86 -1.22
C TYR A 158 12.45 -4.30 -1.07
N TRP A 159 13.43 -5.18 -0.85
CA TRP A 159 14.83 -4.80 -0.73
C TRP A 159 15.40 -4.22 -2.04
N LEU A 160 15.04 -4.78 -3.20
CA LEU A 160 15.43 -4.26 -4.52
C LEU A 160 14.80 -2.89 -4.80
N LEU A 161 13.49 -2.74 -4.57
CA LEU A 161 12.79 -1.46 -4.74
C LEU A 161 13.39 -0.36 -3.86
N ARG A 162 13.76 -0.70 -2.61
CA ARG A 162 14.40 0.25 -1.69
C ARG A 162 15.78 0.68 -2.17
N GLN A 163 16.59 -0.21 -2.72
CA GLN A 163 17.93 0.14 -3.24
C GLN A 163 17.85 1.06 -4.45
N GLY A 164 16.95 0.76 -5.40
CA GLY A 164 16.76 1.60 -6.59
C GLY A 164 16.38 3.04 -6.25
N ASN A 165 15.62 3.24 -5.16
CA ASN A 165 15.26 4.58 -4.68
C ASN A 165 16.39 5.30 -3.92
N GLN A 166 17.35 4.57 -3.34
CA GLN A 166 18.46 5.17 -2.60
C GLN A 166 19.54 5.70 -3.56
N TYR A 167 19.78 5.06 -4.71
CA TYR A 167 20.78 5.51 -5.68
C TYR A 167 20.51 6.90 -6.28
N HIS A 168 19.25 7.38 -6.26
CA HIS A 168 18.90 8.70 -6.77
C HIS A 168 19.24 9.85 -5.81
N GLU A 169 19.57 9.56 -4.54
CA GLU A 169 19.83 10.59 -3.50
C GLU A 169 21.34 10.84 -3.26
N TRP A 170 22.22 10.13 -3.97
CA TRP A 170 23.69 10.26 -3.85
C TRP A 170 24.37 10.93 -5.05
N ASP A 171 23.65 11.15 -6.15
CA ASP A 171 24.18 11.73 -7.40
C ASP A 171 23.75 13.20 -7.64
N ASP A 172 23.06 13.84 -6.66
CA ASP A 172 22.71 15.27 -6.66
C ASP A 172 23.64 16.11 -5.75
#